data_AF-W5SYE6-F1
#
_entry.id   AF-W5SYE6-F1
#
_cell.length_a   1.000
_cell.length_b   1.000
_cell.length_c   1.000
_cell.angle_alpha   90.00
_cell.angle_beta   90.00
_cell.angle_gamma   90.00
#
_symmetry.space_group_name_H-M   'P 1'
#
loop_
_entity.id
_entity.type
_entity.pdbx_description
1 polymer ?
#
loop_
_entity_poly.entity_id
_entity_poly.type
_entity_poly.pdbx_seq_one_letter_code
_entity_poly.pdbx_strand_id
1 'polypeptide(L)' 'MVKTGKLSAGAAANSAGGQGEVQKIGVTAANKLLKAVEDVIKKTVKNVLEKAKGEIDKARATKPEGQ' A
#
# COMPACT_ATOMS: atom_id res chain seq x y z
N MET A 1 5.13 -10.25 -4.88
CA MET A 1 5.33 -10.53 -6.31
C MET A 1 6.04 -11.86 -6.42
N VAL A 2 5.53 -12.81 -7.22
CA VAL A 2 6.17 -14.12 -7.37
C VAL A 2 7.38 -13.95 -8.28
N LYS A 3 8.60 -14.10 -7.74
CA LYS A 3 9.87 -13.84 -8.44
C LYS A 3 10.02 -14.59 -9.78
N THR A 4 9.31 -15.72 -9.92
CA THR A 4 9.33 -16.59 -11.11
C THR A 4 7.98 -16.68 -11.84
N GLY A 5 6.94 -15.97 -11.37
CA GLY A 5 5.61 -16.02 -11.99
C GLY A 5 5.58 -15.27 -13.32
N LYS A 6 5.77 -15.98 -14.43
CA LYS A 6 5.69 -15.41 -15.77
C LYS A 6 4.25 -15.51 -16.29
N LEU A 7 3.51 -14.40 -16.26
CA LEU A 7 2.17 -14.30 -16.86
C LEU A 7 2.19 -14.58 -18.38
N SER A 8 3.33 -14.38 -19.05
CA SER A 8 3.48 -14.51 -20.50
C SER A 8 3.95 -15.88 -21.00
N ALA A 9 4.10 -16.90 -20.14
CA ALA A 9 4.77 -18.15 -20.50
C ALA A 9 4.08 -18.96 -21.62
N GLY A 10 2.81 -18.68 -21.93
CA GLY A 10 2.06 -19.31 -23.03
C GLY A 10 1.52 -18.35 -24.10
N ALA A 11 1.89 -17.06 -24.05
CA ALA A 11 1.31 -16.04 -24.93
C ALA A 11 2.23 -15.77 -26.13
N ALA A 12 1.70 -15.88 -27.36
CA ALA A 12 2.46 -15.61 -28.58
C ALA A 12 3.00 -14.17 -28.62
N ALA A 13 4.23 -14.00 -29.08
CA ALA A 13 4.81 -12.67 -29.29
C ALA A 13 4.03 -11.94 -30.40
N ASN A 14 3.82 -10.63 -30.23
CA ASN A 14 3.17 -9.74 -31.20
C ASN A 14 1.73 -10.13 -31.62
N SER A 15 1.02 -10.92 -30.80
CA SER A 15 -0.40 -11.24 -30.99
C SER A 15 -1.29 -10.45 -30.03
N ALA A 16 -2.56 -10.23 -30.38
CA ALA A 16 -3.57 -9.73 -29.45
C ALA A 16 -3.74 -10.73 -28.29
N GLY A 17 -3.76 -10.24 -27.04
CA GLY A 17 -3.66 -11.12 -25.86
C GLY A 17 -2.27 -11.77 -25.68
N GLY A 18 -1.28 -11.33 -26.46
CA GLY A 18 0.08 -11.84 -26.46
C GLY A 18 0.92 -11.34 -25.28
N GLN A 19 2.20 -11.73 -25.27
CA GLN A 19 3.14 -11.45 -24.18
C GLN A 19 3.15 -9.99 -23.72
N GLY A 20 3.13 -9.02 -24.64
CA GLY A 20 3.18 -7.59 -24.29
C GLY A 20 1.92 -7.07 -23.60
N GLU A 21 0.74 -7.56 -23.97
CA GLU A 21 -0.54 -7.15 -23.38
C GLU A 21 -0.72 -7.74 -21.98
N VAL A 22 -0.41 -9.03 -21.85
CA VAL A 22 -0.47 -9.75 -20.58
C VAL A 22 0.53 -9.21 -19.54
N GLN A 23 1.72 -8.78 -19.99
CA GLN A 23 2.68 -8.10 -19.10
C GLN A 23 2.18 -6.75 -18.60
N LYS A 24 1.58 -5.93 -19.48
CA LYS A 24 1.00 -4.64 -19.08
C LYS A 24 -0.10 -4.84 -18.03
N ILE A 25 -1.00 -5.80 -18.24
CA ILE A 25 -2.05 -6.15 -17.27
C ILE A 25 -1.44 -6.57 -15.92
N GLY A 26 -0.40 -7.41 -15.94
CA GLY A 26 0.31 -7.84 -14.73
C GLY A 26 0.92 -6.68 -13.95
N VAL A 27 1.58 -5.74 -14.64
CA VAL A 27 2.15 -4.53 -14.02
C VAL A 27 1.04 -3.63 -13.46
N THR A 28 -0.06 -3.43 -14.19
CA THR A 28 -1.20 -2.65 -13.70
C THR A 28 -1.82 -3.27 -12.45
N ALA A 29 -1.97 -4.59 -12.41
CA ALA A 29 -2.49 -5.29 -11.23
C ALA A 29 -1.55 -5.14 -10.02
N ALA A 30 -0.23 -5.28 -10.24
CA ALA A 30 0.77 -5.06 -9.19
C ALA A 30 0.73 -3.62 -8.66
N ASN A 31 0.61 -2.62 -9.53
CA ASN A 31 0.51 -1.20 -9.14
C ASN A 31 -0.79 -0.91 -8.35
N LYS A 32 -1.92 -1.51 -8.74
CA LYS A 32 -3.18 -1.39 -7.98
C LYS A 32 -3.05 -1.99 -6.59
N LEU A 33 -2.41 -3.16 -6.46
CA LEU A 33 -2.16 -3.78 -5.16
C LEU A 33 -1.22 -2.94 -4.29
N LEU A 34 -0.14 -2.40 -4.87
CA LEU A 34 0.79 -1.54 -4.14
C LEU A 34 0.07 -0.29 -3.60
N LYS A 35 -0.80 0.32 -4.41
CA LYS A 35 -1.61 1.46 -3.98
C LYS A 35 -2.55 1.10 -2.82
N ALA A 36 -3.23 -0.04 -2.90
CA ALA A 36 -4.09 -0.50 -1.80
C ALA A 36 -3.30 -0.73 -0.50
N VAL A 37 -2.09 -1.30 -0.60
CA VAL A 37 -1.18 -1.47 0.55
C VAL A 37 -0.75 -0.11 1.12
N GLU A 38 -0.39 0.84 0.26
CA GLU A 38 -0.06 2.21 0.66
C GLU A 38 -1.20 2.88 1.42
N ASP A 39 -2.45 2.74 0.94
CA ASP A 39 -3.62 3.31 1.59
C ASP A 39 -3.89 2.67 2.97
N VAL A 40 -3.72 1.35 3.10
CA VAL A 40 -3.83 0.64 4.38
C VAL A 40 -2.76 1.11 5.37
N ILE A 41 -1.51 1.24 4.91
CA ILE A 41 -0.40 1.74 5.74
C ILE A 41 -0.69 3.18 6.19
N LYS A 42 -1.07 4.08 5.28
CA LYS A 42 -1.40 5.48 5.60
C LYS A 42 -2.51 5.57 6.65
N LYS A 43 -3.59 4.81 6.47
CA LYS A 43 -4.70 4.78 7.45
C LYS A 43 -4.25 4.28 8.82
N THR A 44 -3.42 3.25 8.84
CA THR A 44 -2.88 2.68 10.08
C THR A 44 -2.00 3.67 10.82
N VAL A 45 -1.05 4.29 10.11
CA VAL A 45 -0.15 5.31 10.66
C VAL A 45 -0.94 6.51 11.18
N LYS A 46 -1.91 7.01 10.41
CA LYS A 46 -2.78 8.11 10.83
C LYS A 46 -3.51 7.81 12.14
N ASN A 47 -4.15 6.63 12.24
CA ASN A 47 -4.87 6.23 13.44
C ASN A 47 -3.95 6.11 14.67
N VAL A 48 -2.73 5.60 14.50
CA VAL A 48 -1.74 5.51 15.58
C VAL A 48 -1.31 6.90 16.04
N LEU A 49 -1.02 7.80 15.10
CA LEU A 49 -0.60 9.18 15.42
C LEU A 49 -1.73 9.98 16.09
N GLU A 50 -2.97 9.82 15.65
CA GLU A 50 -4.14 10.45 16.29
C GLU A 50 -4.32 9.96 17.73
N LYS A 51 -4.21 8.65 17.97
CA LYS A 51 -4.26 8.09 19.33
C LYS A 51 -3.12 8.60 20.20
N ALA A 52 -1.88 8.57 19.69
CA ALA A 52 -0.71 9.04 20.43
C ALA A 52 -0.85 10.52 20.79
N LYS A 53 -1.30 11.36 19.85
CA LYS A 53 -1.55 12.78 20.11
C LYS A 53 -2.62 12.97 21.17
N GLY A 54 -3.73 12.24 21.10
CA GLY A 54 -4.80 12.30 22.10
C GLY A 54 -4.32 11.95 23.52
N GLU A 55 -3.49 10.91 23.66
CA GLU A 55 -2.91 10.56 24.97
C GLU A 55 -1.88 11.58 25.45
N ILE A 56 -1.07 12.15 24.56
CA ILE A 56 -0.14 13.24 24.90
C ILE A 56 -0.89 14.49 25.36
N ASP A 57 -1.97 14.87 24.67
CA ASP A 57 -2.78 16.04 24.99
C ASP A 57 -3.45 15.85 26.36
N LYS A 58 -3.98 14.65 26.66
CA LYS A 58 -4.48 14.30 28.00
C LYS A 58 -3.40 14.41 29.06
N ALA A 59 -2.22 13.81 28.84
CA ALA A 59 -1.11 13.85 29.79
C ALA A 59 -0.65 15.29 30.08
N ARG A 60 -0.64 16.16 29.06
CA ARG A 60 -0.35 17.59 29.20
C ARG A 60 -1.43 18.32 30.00
N ALA A 61 -2.70 18.07 29.70
CA ALA A 61 -3.81 18.68 30.43
C ALA A 61 -3.89 18.22 31.90
N THR A 62 -3.45 17.00 32.21
CA THR A 62 -3.37 16.49 33.59
C THR A 62 -2.16 16.98 34.35
N LYS A 63 -1.20 17.65 33.70
CA LYS A 63 -0.07 18.27 34.41
C LYS A 63 -0.58 19.60 35.00
N PRO A 64 -0.55 19.80 36.33
CA PRO A 64 -0.86 21.10 36.89
C PRO A 64 0.10 22.12 36.28
N GLU A 65 -0.42 23.26 35.82
CA GLU A 65 0.42 24.41 35.49
C GLU A 65 1.13 24.87 36.77
N GLY A 66 2.36 24.40 36.96
CA GLY A 66 3.19 24.72 38.13
C GLY A 66 3.04 23.76 39.31
N GLN A 67 3.93 22.78 39.36
CA GLN A 67 4.56 22.31 40.59
C GLN A 67 6.03 22.00 40.27
#